data_AF-A0A1G2CEV2-F1
#
_entry.id   AF-A0A1G2CEV2-F1
#
_cell.length_a   1.000
_cell.length_b   1.000
_cell.length_c   1.000
_cell.angle_alpha   90.00
_cell.angle_beta   90.00
_cell.angle_gamma   90.00
#
_symmetry.space_group_name_H-M   'P 1'
#
loop_
_entity.id
_entity.type
_entity.pdbx_description
1 polymer ?
#
loop_
_entity_poly.entity_id
_entity_poly.type
_entity_poly.pdbx_seq_one_letter_code
_entity_poly.pdbx_strand_id
1 'polypeptide(L)' 'MLFLAFPVSFHGKLAQYIGRIRREGGAKKVYDYRDANIPILEKLWKKRATYYRKSAFAIQT' A
#
# COMPACT_ATOMS: atom_id res chain seq x y z
N MET A 1 -11.99 3.13 -2.11
CA MET A 1 -10.67 3.82 -2.11
C MET A 1 -10.02 3.59 -0.75
N LEU A 2 -8.70 3.39 -0.68
CA LEU A 2 -7.97 3.13 0.57
C LEU A 2 -6.85 4.17 0.74
N PHE A 3 -6.72 4.73 1.95
CA PHE A 3 -5.64 5.64 2.31
C PHE A 3 -4.76 5.00 3.39
N LEU A 4 -3.47 4.85 3.12
CA LEU A 4 -2.45 4.44 4.07
C LEU A 4 -1.61 5.67 4.45
N ALA A 5 -2.00 6.32 5.56
CA ALA A 5 -1.25 7.43 6.17
C ALA A 5 -0.33 6.97 7.32
N PHE A 6 -0.37 5.69 7.71
CA PHE A 6 0.37 5.18 8.86
C PHE A 6 1.55 4.31 8.43
N PRO A 7 2.71 4.35 9.13
CA PRO A 7 3.87 3.50 8.86
C PRO A 7 3.62 2.03 9.26
N VAL A 8 2.66 1.36 8.61
CA VAL A 8 2.46 -0.08 8.72
C VAL A 8 3.31 -0.78 7.65
N SER A 9 4.19 -1.68 8.06
CA SER A 9 4.87 -2.63 7.15
C SER A 9 4.40 -4.06 7.30
N PHE A 10 3.38 -4.29 8.14
CA PHE A 10 2.85 -5.63 8.36
C PHE A 10 2.04 -6.07 7.14
N HIS A 11 2.57 -7.05 6.41
CA HIS A 11 1.99 -7.55 5.17
C HIS A 11 0.57 -8.09 5.37
N GLY A 12 0.28 -8.68 6.54
CA GLY A 12 -1.05 -9.23 6.85
C GLY A 12 -2.16 -8.17 6.92
N LYS A 13 -1.89 -7.00 7.50
CA LYS A 13 -2.87 -5.90 7.53
C LYS A 13 -3.12 -5.35 6.12
N LEU A 14 -2.05 -5.17 5.35
CA LEU A 14 -2.17 -4.69 3.97
C LEU A 14 -2.96 -5.68 3.09
N ALA A 15 -2.72 -6.98 3.27
CA ALA A 15 -3.48 -8.04 2.61
C ALA A 15 -4.98 -8.01 2.96
N GLN A 16 -5.32 -7.81 4.23
CA GLN A 16 -6.71 -7.66 4.65
C GLN A 16 -7.39 -6.44 4.02
N TYR A 17 -6.72 -5.28 4.00
CA TYR A 17 -7.27 -4.07 3.39
C TYR A 17 -7.46 -4.23 1.89
N ILE A 18 -6.47 -4.79 1.19
CA ILE A 18 -6.56 -5.07 -0.24
C ILE A 18 -7.67 -6.09 -0.52
N GLY A 19 -7.78 -7.14 0.29
CA GLY A 19 -8.85 -8.14 0.19
C GLY A 19 -10.24 -7.53 0.39
N ARG A 20 -10.38 -6.58 1.32
CA ARG A 20 -11.64 -5.87 1.58
C ARG A 20 -12.08 -5.04 0.38
N ILE A 21 -11.21 -4.16 -0.14
CA ILE A 21 -11.55 -3.35 -1.32
C ILE A 21 -11.70 -4.19 -2.59
N ARG A 22 -11.12 -5.40 -2.63
CA ARG A 22 -11.26 -6.28 -3.79
C ARG A 22 -12.69 -6.80 -3.98
N ARG A 23 -13.45 -6.95 -2.90
CA ARG A 23 -14.82 -7.49 -2.91
C ARG A 23 -15.89 -6.46 -3.24
N GLU A 24 -15.64 -5.16 -3.01
CA GLU A 24 -16.64 -4.09 -3.15
C GLU A 24 -16.91 -3.65 -4.60
N GLY A 25 -16.25 -4.23 -5.61
CA GLY A 25 -16.43 -3.85 -7.03
C GLY A 25 -15.87 -2.46 -7.36
N GLY A 26 -15.61 -2.19 -8.66
CA GLY A 26 -15.13 -0.88 -9.13
C GLY A 26 -13.61 -0.64 -9.09
N ALA A 27 -13.21 0.60 -9.42
CA ALA A 27 -11.81 1.01 -9.51
C ALA A 27 -11.13 1.09 -8.14
N LYS A 28 -10.05 0.32 -7.96
CA LYS A 28 -9.37 0.14 -6.67
C LYS A 28 -8.13 1.03 -6.62
N LYS A 29 -8.25 2.19 -5.96
CA LYS A 29 -7.12 3.11 -5.73
C LYS A 29 -6.65 3.02 -4.29
N VAL A 30 -5.35 2.86 -4.11
CA VAL A 30 -4.64 2.91 -2.82
C VAL A 30 -3.72 4.12 -2.85
N TYR A 31 -3.89 5.04 -1.89
CA TYR A 31 -3.01 6.17 -1.69
C TYR A 31 -2.08 5.86 -0.52
N ASP A 32 -0.79 5.73 -0.79
CA ASP A 32 0.24 5.42 0.20
C ASP A 32 1.11 6.66 0.43
N TYR A 33 1.14 7.15 1.67
CA TYR A 33 1.96 8.31 2.01
C TYR A 33 3.44 7.92 2.06
N ARG A 34 4.24 8.56 1.20
CA ARG A 34 5.69 8.38 1.12
C ARG A 34 6.39 9.63 1.63
N ASP A 35 7.25 9.45 2.62
CA ASP A 35 8.23 10.46 3.04
C ASP A 35 9.63 9.92 2.76
N ALA A 36 10.29 10.50 1.76
CA ALA A 36 11.63 10.10 1.33
C ALA A 36 12.75 10.69 2.19
N ASN A 37 12.46 11.72 3.00
CA ASN A 37 13.45 12.38 3.85
C ASN A 37 13.74 11.60 5.12
N ILE A 38 12.87 10.65 5.49
CA ILE A 38 12.99 9.81 6.67
C ILE A 38 13.39 8.39 6.23
N PRO A 39 14.66 7.95 6.43
CA PRO A 39 15.17 6.68 5.88
C PRO A 39 14.36 5.45 6.28
N ILE A 40 13.79 5.46 7.49
CA ILE A 40 12.96 4.35 7.97
C ILE A 40 11.62 4.31 7.23
N LEU A 41 10.98 5.46 6.96
CA LEU A 41 9.72 5.51 6.22
C LEU A 41 9.91 5.08 4.77
N GLU A 42 11.01 5.49 4.14
CA GLU A 42 11.37 5.06 2.79
C GLU A 42 11.60 3.53 2.72
N LYS A 43 12.28 2.94 3.72
CA LYS A 43 12.46 1.48 3.79
C LYS A 43 11.13 0.73 3.94
N LEU A 44 10.19 1.26 4.72
CA LEU A 44 8.86 0.68 4.89
C LEU A 44 8.04 0.81 3.60
N TRP A 45 8.12 1.95 2.92
CA TRP A 45 7.47 2.18 1.63
C TRP A 45 7.98 1.19 0.57
N LYS A 46 9.29 0.98 0.45
CA LYS A 46 9.87 -0.01 -0.47
C LYS A 46 9.33 -1.42 -0.24
N LYS A 47 9.12 -1.83 1.02
CA LYS A 47 8.49 -3.12 1.36
C LYS A 47 7.03 -3.19 0.87
N ARG A 48 6.26 -2.11 1.06
CA ARG A 48 4.87 -2.02 0.56
C ARG A 48 4.80 -1.99 -0.97
N ALA A 49 5.70 -1.27 -1.64
CA ALA A 49 5.78 -1.22 -3.09
C ALA A 49 5.95 -2.62 -3.72
N THR A 50 6.82 -3.45 -3.14
CA THR A 50 6.97 -4.85 -3.56
C THR A 50 5.66 -5.64 -3.40
N TYR A 51 4.90 -5.38 -2.33
CA TYR A 51 3.61 -6.02 -2.11
C TYR A 51 2.56 -5.58 -3.14
N TYR A 52 2.43 -4.28 -3.43
CA TYR A 52 1.50 -3.78 -4.44
C TYR A 52 1.75 -4.38 -5.82
N ARG A 53 3.03 -4.48 -6.23
CA ARG A 53 3.42 -5.15 -7.49
C ARG A 53 2.97 -6.61 -7.53
N LYS A 54 3.15 -7.36 -6.44
CA LYS A 54 2.66 -8.75 -6.32
C LYS A 54 1.13 -8.84 -6.34
N SER A 55 0.44 -7.83 -5.82
CA SER A 55 -1.03 -7.79 -5.78
C SER A 55 -1.69 -7.24 -7.05
N ALA A 56 -0.93 -7.05 -8.13
CA ALA A 56 -1.36 -6.50 -9.42
C ALA A 56 -1.89 -5.06 -9.35
N PHE A 57 -1.38 -4.26 -8.41
CA PHE A 57 -1.60 -2.82 -8.39
C PHE A 57 -0.49 -2.12 -9.17
N ALA A 58 -0.88 -1.23 -10.08
CA ALA A 58 0.04 -0.30 -10.70
C ALA A 58 0.40 0.80 -9.68
N ILE A 59 1.70 1.03 -9.48
CA ILE A 59 2.18 2.13 -8.64
C ILE A 59 2.33 3.35 -9.53
N GLN A 60 1.53 4.38 -9.29
CA GLN A 60 1.79 5.74 -9.80
C GLN A 60 2.50 6.50 -8.68
N THR A 61 3.70 6.99 -8.98
CA THR A 61 4.57 7.67 -8.01
C THR A 61 4.61 9.16 -8.32
#